data_AF-A0A1C7E9L4-F1
#
_entry.id   AF-A0A1C7E9L4-F1
#
_cell.length_a   1.000
_cell.length_b   1.000
_cell.length_c   1.000
_cell.angle_alpha   90.00
_cell.angle_beta   90.00
_cell.angle_gamma   90.00
#
_symmetry.space_group_name_H-M   'P 1'
#
loop_
_entity.id
_entity.type
_entity.pdbx_description
1 polymer ?
#
loop_
_entity_poly.entity_id
_entity_poly.type
_entity_poly.pdbx_seq_one_letter_code
_entity_poly.pdbx_strand_id
1 'polypeptide(L)'
;MKNSLNTIYLLLSLLVSLLMVFLDPIAAASSEAVAGVLIYLILFGAAITLIFSMMFILNKIKRNLVSASAFAITFINMAIIALVLIFGSLLS
;
A
#
# COMPACT_ATOMS: atom_id res chain seq x y z
N MET A 1 -16.05 6.29 16.74
CA MET A 1 -15.03 5.26 16.45
C MET A 1 -15.04 4.74 15.01
N LYS A 2 -16.16 4.29 14.42
CA LYS A 2 -16.17 3.71 13.06
C LYS A 2 -15.65 4.62 11.92
N ASN A 3 -15.91 5.93 11.97
CA ASN A 3 -15.34 6.86 10.97
C ASN A 3 -13.81 7.02 11.11
N SER A 4 -13.27 6.90 12.33
CA SER A 4 -11.82 7.01 12.57
C SER A 4 -11.05 5.87 11.88
N LEU A 5 -11.58 4.63 11.95
CA LEU A 5 -10.98 3.47 11.28
C LEU A 5 -10.94 3.62 9.75
N ASN A 6 -11.99 4.18 9.14
CA ASN A 6 -12.02 4.41 7.69
C ASN A 6 -10.99 5.46 7.25
N THR A 7 -10.83 6.53 8.04
CA THR A 7 -9.81 7.55 7.79
C THR A 7 -8.40 6.98 7.94
N ILE A 8 -8.16 6.17 8.99
CA ILE A 8 -6.87 5.48 9.18
C ILE A 8 -6.57 4.58 7.99
N TYR A 9 -7.54 3.81 7.52
CA TYR A 9 -7.37 2.93 6.38
C TYR A 9 -7.01 3.69 5.09
N LEU A 10 -7.70 4.80 4.82
CA LEU A 10 -7.38 5.66 3.67
C LEU A 10 -5.98 6.27 3.79
N LEU A 11 -5.62 6.79 4.98
CA LEU A 11 -4.30 7.38 5.21
C LEU A 11 -3.18 6.34 5.04
N LEU A 12 -3.36 5.12 5.53
CA LEU A 12 -2.37 4.05 5.36
C LEU A 12 -2.21 3.69 3.88
N SER A 13 -3.32 3.57 3.15
CA SER A 13 -3.33 3.27 1.72
C SER A 13 -2.63 4.37 0.91
N LEU A 14 -2.90 5.64 1.24
CA LEU A 14 -2.23 6.78 0.62
C LEU A 14 -0.73 6.81 0.95
N LEU A 15 -0.35 6.55 2.20
CA LEU A 15 1.05 6.51 2.62
C LEU A 15 1.83 5.45 1.86
N VAL A 16 1.29 4.24 1.73
CA VAL A 16 1.92 3.16 0.94
C VAL A 16 2.08 3.58 -0.53
N SER A 17 1.05 4.24 -1.09
CA SER A 17 1.11 4.74 -2.48
C SER A 17 2.20 5.79 -2.67
N LEU A 18 2.30 6.74 -1.74
CA LEU A 18 3.34 7.76 -1.77
C LEU A 18 4.73 7.12 -1.65
N LEU A 19 4.91 6.19 -0.72
CA LEU A 19 6.18 5.48 -0.57
C LEU A 19 6.56 4.71 -1.83
N MET A 20 5.61 4.11 -2.56
CA MET A 20 5.90 3.47 -3.85
C MET A 20 6.36 4.46 -4.92
N VAL A 21 5.61 5.57 -5.09
CA VAL A 21 5.94 6.57 -6.12
C VAL A 21 7.31 7.19 -5.86
N PHE A 22 7.64 7.41 -4.59
CA PHE A 22 8.91 7.99 -4.20
C PHE A 22 10.02 6.95 -3.96
N LEU A 23 9.76 5.66 -4.13
CA LEU A 23 10.77 4.63 -3.85
C LEU A 23 12.00 4.82 -4.73
N ASP A 24 11.82 4.95 -6.04
CA ASP A 24 12.91 5.13 -7.00
C ASP A 24 13.75 6.40 -6.75
N PRO A 25 13.16 7.61 -6.65
CA PRO A 25 13.95 8.80 -6.37
C PRO A 25 14.60 8.77 -4.99
N ILE A 26 13.99 8.14 -3.97
CA ILE A 26 14.63 7.99 -2.66
C ILE A 26 15.79 6.99 -2.75
N ALA A 27 15.60 5.86 -3.43
CA ALA A 27 16.65 4.86 -3.63
C ALA A 27 17.84 5.43 -4.40
N ALA A 28 17.60 6.27 -5.42
CA ALA A 28 18.64 6.95 -6.18
C ALA A 28 19.40 8.01 -5.38
N ALA A 29 18.76 8.62 -4.37
CA ALA A 29 19.35 9.66 -3.53
C ALA A 29 19.87 9.15 -2.17
N SER A 30 19.75 7.86 -1.87
CA SER A 30 20.12 7.26 -0.58
C SER A 30 20.99 6.01 -0.72
N SER A 31 21.35 5.38 0.39
CA SER A 31 22.13 4.14 0.37
C SER A 31 21.24 2.92 0.13
N GLU A 32 21.83 1.84 -0.41
CA GLU A 32 21.13 0.57 -0.64
C GLU A 32 20.42 0.02 0.62
N ALA A 33 21.02 0.23 1.79
CA ALA A 33 20.42 -0.15 3.07
C ALA A 33 19.10 0.61 3.35
N VAL A 34 19.04 1.90 3.04
CA VAL A 34 17.84 2.73 3.21
C VAL A 34 16.76 2.31 2.21
N ALA A 35 17.14 2.06 0.95
CA ALA A 35 16.23 1.54 -0.07
C ALA A 35 15.63 0.18 0.34
N GLY A 36 16.45 -0.73 0.85
CA GLY A 36 16.00 -2.04 1.35
C GLY A 36 15.00 -1.91 2.50
N VAL A 37 15.26 -1.03 3.47
CA VAL A 37 14.32 -0.75 4.58
C VAL A 37 13.00 -0.20 4.08
N LEU A 38 13.01 0.69 3.07
CA LEU A 38 11.79 1.24 2.48
C LEU A 38 10.96 0.18 1.76
N ILE A 39 11.60 -0.76 1.05
CA ILE A 39 10.89 -1.89 0.43
C ILE A 39 10.17 -2.72 1.49
N TYR A 40 10.83 -3.06 2.60
CA TYR A 40 10.18 -3.79 3.71
C TYR A 40 9.02 -3.00 4.31
N LEU A 41 9.16 -1.68 4.46
CA LEU A 41 8.10 -0.82 4.97
C LEU A 41 6.88 -0.78 4.03
N ILE A 42 7.11 -0.71 2.72
CA ILE A 42 6.05 -0.74 1.69
C ILE A 42 5.32 -2.08 1.73
N LEU A 43 6.05 -3.19 1.76
CA LEU A 43 5.46 -4.54 1.82
C LEU A 43 4.64 -4.73 3.10
N PHE A 44 5.14 -4.27 4.24
CA PHE A 44 4.43 -4.33 5.51
C PHE A 44 3.15 -3.49 5.49
N GLY A 45 3.21 -2.25 5.00
CA GLY A 45 2.03 -1.39 4.85
C GLY A 45 1.00 -1.97 3.86
N ALA A 46 1.46 -2.57 2.76
CA ALA A 46 0.61 -3.27 1.80
C ALA A 46 -0.10 -4.48 2.44
N ALA A 47 0.60 -5.27 3.26
CA ALA A 47 -0.01 -6.39 3.98
C ALA A 47 -1.08 -5.93 4.97
N ILE A 48 -0.83 -4.84 5.73
CA ILE A 48 -1.83 -4.28 6.65
C ILE A 48 -3.05 -3.77 5.87
N THR A 49 -2.84 -3.00 4.80
CA THR A 49 -3.96 -2.49 3.97
C THR A 49 -4.76 -3.60 3.31
N LEU A 50 -4.13 -4.72 2.95
CA LEU A 50 -4.82 -5.93 2.48
C LEU A 50 -5.74 -6.53 3.56
N ILE A 51 -5.30 -6.59 4.82
CA ILE A 51 -6.13 -7.06 5.94
C ILE A 51 -7.34 -6.13 6.11
N PHE A 52 -7.15 -4.81 6.06
CA PHE A 52 -8.25 -3.85 6.11
C PHE A 52 -9.19 -3.98 4.89
N SER A 53 -8.66 -4.26 3.70
CA SER A 53 -9.42 -4.58 2.49
C SER A 53 -10.30 -5.82 2.69
N MET A 54 -9.74 -6.92 3.22
CA MET A 54 -10.49 -8.13 3.52
C MET A 54 -11.57 -7.87 4.56
N MET A 55 -11.25 -7.13 5.63
CA MET A 55 -12.24 -6.71 6.63
C MET A 55 -13.36 -5.86 6.04
N PHE A 56 -13.06 -5.01 5.05
CA PHE A 56 -14.06 -4.20 4.33
C PHE A 56 -14.99 -5.06 3.46
N ILE A 57 -14.48 -6.12 2.83
CA ILE A 57 -15.28 -7.06 2.03
C ILE A 57 -16.13 -7.97 2.93
N LEU A 58 -15.51 -8.54 3.97
CA LEU A 58 -16.10 -9.58 4.81
C LEU A 58 -17.05 -9.03 5.87
N ASN A 59 -16.81 -7.83 6.38
CA ASN A 59 -17.59 -7.22 7.44
C ASN A 59 -18.19 -5.91 6.97
N LYS A 60 -19.45 -5.67 7.35
CA LYS A 60 -20.34 -4.54 7.04
C LYS A 60 -19.80 -3.15 7.44
N ILE A 61 -18.54 -2.82 7.17
CA ILE A 61 -18.06 -1.44 7.11
C ILE A 61 -18.95 -0.79 6.05
N LYS A 62 -19.75 0.19 6.45
CA LYS A 62 -20.61 0.92 5.51
C LYS A 62 -19.74 1.29 4.32
N ARG A 63 -20.16 0.89 3.12
CA ARG A 63 -19.56 1.29 1.84
C ARG A 63 -19.70 2.80 1.71
N ASN A 64 -18.86 3.51 2.45
CA ASN A 64 -18.72 4.94 2.39
C ASN A 64 -17.62 5.23 1.38
N LEU A 65 -17.73 6.37 0.70
CA LEU A 65 -16.85 6.73 -0.41
C LEU A 65 -15.36 6.61 -0.02
N VAL A 66 -15.04 6.98 1.22
CA VAL A 66 -13.69 6.93 1.84
C VAL A 66 -13.12 5.51 1.94
N SER A 67 -13.92 4.52 2.33
CA SER A 67 -13.42 3.13 2.44
C SER A 67 -13.31 2.47 1.08
N ALA A 68 -14.20 2.82 0.15
CA ALA A 68 -14.15 2.33 -1.23
C ALA A 68 -12.93 2.88 -1.98
N SER A 69 -12.59 4.16 -1.79
CA SER A 69 -11.37 4.74 -2.39
C SER A 69 -10.11 4.11 -1.80
N ALA A 70 -10.04 3.91 -0.48
CA ALA A 70 -8.93 3.21 0.16
C ALA A 70 -8.76 1.77 -0.37
N PHE A 71 -9.86 1.06 -0.60
CA PHE A 71 -9.85 -0.26 -1.24
C PHE A 71 -9.31 -0.23 -2.67
N ALA A 72 -9.76 0.71 -3.50
CA ALA A 72 -9.24 0.86 -4.86
C ALA A 72 -7.73 1.15 -4.88
N ILE A 73 -7.27 2.06 -4.00
CA ILE A 73 -5.85 2.40 -3.85
C ILE A 73 -5.05 1.16 -3.43
N THR A 74 -5.53 0.41 -2.44
CA THR A 74 -4.87 -0.82 -1.97
C THR A 74 -4.75 -1.85 -3.10
N PHE A 75 -5.80 -2.03 -3.89
CA PHE A 75 -5.78 -2.97 -5.02
C PHE A 75 -4.76 -2.56 -6.09
N ILE A 76 -4.67 -1.26 -6.40
CA ILE A 76 -3.67 -0.71 -7.33
C ILE A 76 -2.25 -0.94 -6.78
N ASN A 77 -2.00 -0.62 -5.51
CA ASN A 77 -0.70 -0.82 -4.88
C ASN A 77 -0.27 -2.29 -4.92
N MET A 78 -1.20 -3.22 -4.64
CA MET A 78 -0.94 -4.65 -4.74
C MET A 78 -0.60 -5.09 -6.16
N ALA A 79 -1.32 -4.59 -7.17
CA ALA A 79 -1.04 -4.88 -8.57
C ALA A 79 0.34 -4.36 -8.99
N ILE A 80 0.72 -3.15 -8.56
CA ILE A 80 2.04 -2.57 -8.82
C ILE A 80 3.14 -3.42 -8.15
N ILE A 81 2.99 -3.78 -6.87
CA ILE A 81 3.97 -4.66 -6.19
C ILE A 81 4.10 -5.98 -6.94
N ALA A 82 2.99 -6.63 -7.27
CA ALA A 82 3.01 -7.91 -7.96
C ALA A 82 3.70 -7.79 -9.33
N LEU A 83 3.44 -6.71 -10.07
CA LEU A 83 4.09 -6.42 -11.34
C LEU A 83 5.59 -6.19 -11.15
N VAL A 84 6.00 -5.40 -10.15
CA VAL A 84 7.42 -5.18 -9.82
C VAL A 84 8.11 -6.47 -9.37
N LEU A 85 7.48 -7.32 -8.57
CA LEU A 85 8.07 -8.59 -8.14
C LEU A 85 8.21 -9.59 -9.30
N ILE A 86 7.19 -9.70 -10.15
CA ILE A 86 7.19 -10.63 -11.29
C ILE A 86 8.15 -10.15 -12.38
N PHE A 87 8.02 -8.91 -12.84
CA PHE A 87 8.82 -8.39 -13.95
C PHE A 87 10.19 -7.88 -13.51
N GLY A 88 10.33 -7.37 -12.29
CA GLY A 88 11.63 -7.00 -11.73
C GLY A 88 12.55 -8.21 -11.54
N SER A 89 12.01 -9.37 -11.16
CA SER A 89 12.80 -10.62 -11.10
C SER A 89 13.09 -11.24 -12.47
N LEU A 90 12.33 -10.89 -13.51
CA LEU A 90 12.58 -11.31 -14.90
C LEU A 90 13.59 -10.40 -15.62
N LEU A 91 13.83 -9.19 -15.12
CA LEU A 91 14.71 -8.18 -15.72
C LEU A 91 16.05 -8.02 -14.97
N SER A 92 16.25 -8.68 -13.83
CA SER A 92 17.52 -8.77 -13.09
C SER A 92 18.32 -10.01 -13.47
#